data_AF-A0AAW0C4Z5-F1
#
_entry.id   AF-A0AAW0C4Z5-F1
#
_cell.length_a   1.000
_cell.length_b   1.000
_cell.length_c   1.000
_cell.angle_alpha   90.00
_cell.angle_beta   90.00
_cell.angle_gamma   90.00
#
_symmetry.space_group_name_H-M   'P 1'
#
loop_
_entity.id
_entity.type
_entity.pdbx_description
1 polymer ?
#
loop_
_entity_poly.entity_id
_entity_poly.type
_entity_poly.pdbx_seq_one_letter_code
_entity_poly.pdbx_strand_id
1 'polypeptide(L)'
;MLNPGELDDIREEFIGPLLRGAYFKVVPHPNSAEPTSLILPLAANPAAPAAGNYKPQDVPWAPFRSRADFGVAEIIVKGGLDSDLSKKLIEGASDGWNEGRSRVTIQSVDEMQRTLEAARQYGVRFKSASVSASYKGVEHEIKFEYRDPWDWALALLNDETLGPLFIYNSAKKFYCEGSTVVEHEERVIDEPNTAETWAKYESELPPTDRRNGRKPRLFHCLLPLHFWLDEGLVTKHVTMHPFVFRPVFLPSHIRNASGNGGGILGGYMPPVMIF
;
A
#
# COMPACT_ATOMS: atom_id res chain seq x y z
N MET A 1 18.32 45.20 34.64
CA MET A 1 19.12 44.42 33.68
C MET A 1 19.33 43.06 34.32
N LEU A 2 18.66 42.03 33.82
CA LEU A 2 18.73 40.65 34.32
C LEU A 2 19.63 39.82 33.39
N ASN A 3 20.38 38.89 33.97
CA ASN A 3 21.44 38.11 33.32
C ASN A 3 20.90 37.17 32.22
N PRO A 4 21.61 37.04 31.07
CA PRO A 4 21.21 36.18 29.95
C PRO A 4 21.77 34.75 30.07
N GLY A 5 21.50 34.06 31.18
CA GLY A 5 22.09 32.74 31.45
C GLY A 5 21.21 31.72 32.18
N GLU A 6 19.92 31.98 32.39
CA GLU A 6 19.00 31.09 33.11
C GLU A 6 17.69 30.89 32.33
N LEU A 7 17.81 30.51 31.06
CA LEU A 7 16.65 30.22 30.20
C LEU A 7 16.79 28.89 29.44
N ASP A 8 17.61 27.97 29.97
CA ASP A 8 17.75 26.59 29.52
C ASP A 8 17.43 25.63 30.68
N ASP A 9 16.16 25.57 31.09
CA ASP A 9 15.56 24.34 31.66
C ASP A 9 14.05 24.54 31.88
N ILE A 10 13.31 24.94 30.84
CA ILE A 10 11.85 24.77 30.87
C ILE A 10 11.59 23.36 30.36
N ARG A 11 11.74 22.37 31.24
CA ARG A 11 11.08 21.07 31.07
C ARG A 11 9.60 21.38 30.90
N GLU A 12 9.04 21.13 29.71
CA GLU A 12 7.61 21.26 29.48
C GLU A 12 6.86 20.37 30.49
N GLU A 13 6.28 20.98 31.52
CA GLU A 13 5.34 20.30 32.43
C GLU A 13 4.07 19.97 31.63
N PHE A 14 4.09 18.82 30.97
CA PHE A 14 2.87 18.23 30.44
C PHE A 14 2.01 17.74 31.61
N ILE A 15 1.11 18.60 32.09
CA ILE A 15 0.00 18.21 32.97
C ILE A 15 -1.05 17.49 32.09
N GLY A 16 -0.69 16.29 31.65
CA GLY A 16 -1.61 15.27 31.13
C GLY A 16 -2.00 14.29 32.26
N PRO A 17 -3.05 13.49 32.09
CA PRO A 17 -3.53 12.58 33.14
C PRO A 17 -2.43 11.59 33.52
N LEU A 18 -1.77 11.80 34.68
CA LEU A 18 -0.78 10.92 35.36
C LEU A 18 -0.49 9.61 34.59
N LEU A 19 0.28 9.70 33.50
CA LEU A 19 0.68 8.53 32.74
C LEU A 19 1.86 7.91 33.48
N ARG A 20 1.54 7.08 34.48
CA ARG A 20 2.54 6.29 35.17
C ARG A 20 3.01 5.18 34.24
N GLY A 21 4.29 5.20 33.86
CA GLY A 21 4.95 4.15 33.08
C GLY A 21 5.28 4.56 31.64
N ALA A 22 5.69 3.57 30.85
CA ALA A 22 6.15 3.78 29.48
C ALA A 22 5.00 4.02 28.48
N TYR A 23 5.22 4.92 27.52
CA TYR A 23 4.28 5.25 26.44
C TYR A 23 5.01 5.71 25.18
N PHE A 24 4.31 5.75 24.04
CA PHE A 24 4.79 6.44 22.85
C PHE A 24 4.16 7.82 22.72
N LYS A 25 4.98 8.84 22.47
CA LYS A 25 4.57 10.19 22.07
C LYS A 25 4.74 10.33 20.56
N VAL A 26 3.68 10.73 19.86
CA VAL A 26 3.71 11.01 18.42
C VAL A 26 3.46 12.50 18.22
N VAL A 27 4.44 13.19 17.67
CA VAL A 27 4.41 14.63 17.38
C VAL A 27 4.20 14.82 15.88
N PRO A 28 3.03 15.27 15.41
CA PRO A 28 2.79 15.50 13.98
C PRO A 28 3.72 16.56 13.38
N HIS A 29 3.97 16.45 12.08
CA HIS A 29 4.69 17.49 11.35
C HIS A 29 3.95 18.84 11.39
N PRO A 30 4.65 20.00 11.42
CA PRO A 30 4.01 21.32 11.49
C PRO A 30 3.02 21.63 10.35
N ASN A 31 3.20 21.00 9.18
CA ASN A 31 2.30 21.14 8.04
C ASN A 31 1.04 20.24 8.15
N SER A 32 0.93 19.42 9.19
CA SER A 32 -0.26 18.60 9.40
C SER A 32 -1.50 19.44 9.70
N ALA A 33 -2.66 18.93 9.28
CA ALA A 33 -3.95 19.53 9.60
C ALA A 33 -4.25 19.46 11.11
N GLU A 34 -3.72 18.44 11.79
CA GLU A 34 -3.90 18.19 13.22
C GLU A 34 -2.54 18.22 13.93
N PRO A 35 -2.09 19.37 14.43
CA PRO A 35 -0.75 19.51 15.03
C PRO A 35 -0.65 18.97 16.47
N THR A 36 -1.70 18.30 16.97
CA THR A 36 -1.76 17.88 18.37
C THR A 36 -0.95 16.60 18.57
N SER A 37 -0.06 16.62 19.56
CA SER A 37 0.71 15.43 19.93
C SER A 37 -0.21 14.34 20.49
N LEU A 38 -0.01 13.10 20.05
CA LEU A 38 -0.76 11.93 20.51
C LEU A 38 0.07 11.15 21.52
N ILE A 39 -0.56 10.69 22.60
CA ILE A 39 0.06 9.81 23.58
C ILE A 39 -0.58 8.42 23.50
N LEU A 40 0.24 7.40 23.27
CA LEU A 40 -0.16 6.01 23.08
C LEU A 40 0.39 5.17 24.24
N PRO A 41 -0.45 4.77 25.21
CA PRO A 41 -0.01 3.92 26.33
C PRO A 41 0.44 2.54 25.84
N LEU A 42 1.52 2.00 26.39
CA LEU A 42 2.05 0.68 25.98
C LEU A 42 1.14 -0.49 26.41
N ALA A 43 0.41 -0.32 27.51
CA ALA A 43 -0.51 -1.32 28.07
C ALA A 43 -1.90 -1.32 27.41
N ALA A 44 -2.18 -0.36 26.53
CA ALA A 44 -3.44 -0.34 25.80
C ALA A 44 -3.36 -1.33 24.64
N ASN A 45 -4.28 -2.30 24.59
CA ASN A 45 -4.55 -2.99 23.34
C ASN A 45 -4.95 -1.92 22.32
N PRO A 46 -4.22 -1.74 21.21
CA PRO A 46 -4.66 -0.80 20.19
C PRO A 46 -6.04 -1.26 19.75
N ALA A 47 -7.06 -0.43 19.97
CA ALA A 47 -8.32 -0.63 19.31
C ALA A 47 -8.02 -0.69 17.81
N ALA A 48 -8.50 -1.74 17.14
CA ALA A 48 -8.41 -1.80 15.69
C ALA A 48 -8.89 -0.44 15.15
N PRO A 49 -8.17 0.18 14.19
CA PRO A 49 -8.63 1.43 13.61
C PRO A 49 -10.09 1.25 13.23
N ALA A 50 -10.94 2.17 13.68
CA ALA A 50 -12.37 2.08 13.44
C ALA A 50 -12.54 1.81 11.95
N ALA A 51 -13.09 0.63 11.61
CA ALA A 51 -13.38 0.30 10.23
C ALA A 51 -14.20 1.47 9.70
N GLY A 52 -13.72 2.14 8.66
CA GLY A 52 -14.48 3.20 8.02
C GLY A 52 -15.89 2.68 7.73
N ASN A 53 -16.87 3.57 7.59
CA ASN A 53 -18.24 3.23 7.19
C ASN A 53 -18.31 2.73 5.72
N TYR A 54 -17.35 1.90 5.32
CA TYR A 54 -17.31 1.26 4.03
C TYR A 54 -18.45 0.27 3.94
N LYS A 55 -19.35 0.55 3.01
CA LYS A 55 -20.31 -0.45 2.55
C LYS A 55 -19.59 -1.30 1.51
N PRO A 56 -19.43 -2.61 1.75
CA PRO A 56 -18.90 -3.52 0.72
C PRO A 56 -19.64 -3.28 -0.59
N GLN A 57 -18.93 -3.33 -1.72
CA GLN A 57 -19.60 -3.44 -3.01
C GLN A 57 -20.60 -4.60 -2.94
N ASP A 58 -21.83 -4.37 -3.44
CA ASP A 58 -22.92 -5.36 -3.37
C ASP A 58 -22.57 -6.69 -4.07
N VAL A 59 -21.58 -6.67 -4.97
CA VAL A 59 -21.13 -7.80 -5.78
C VAL A 59 -19.60 -7.77 -5.96
N PRO A 60 -18.80 -8.14 -4.94
CA PRO A 60 -17.33 -8.09 -5.01
C PRO A 60 -16.73 -9.13 -5.97
N TRP A 61 -17.54 -10.06 -6.47
CA TRP A 61 -17.16 -11.03 -7.49
C TRP A 61 -17.44 -10.55 -8.92
N ALA A 62 -17.99 -9.34 -9.13
CA ALA A 62 -18.11 -8.80 -10.48
C ALA A 62 -16.73 -8.76 -11.17
N PRO A 63 -16.63 -9.08 -12.48
CA PRO A 63 -17.71 -9.25 -13.45
C PRO A 63 -18.25 -10.69 -13.54
N PHE A 64 -17.88 -11.59 -12.63
CA PHE A 64 -18.48 -12.92 -12.59
C PHE A 64 -19.98 -12.81 -12.26
N ARG A 65 -20.80 -13.67 -12.89
CA ARG A 65 -22.25 -13.68 -12.67
C ARG A 65 -22.60 -14.11 -11.25
N SER A 66 -21.78 -14.97 -10.65
CA SER A 66 -21.98 -15.46 -9.30
C SER A 66 -20.66 -15.57 -8.52
N ARG A 67 -20.76 -15.61 -7.19
CA ARG A 67 -19.63 -15.92 -6.31
C ARG A 67 -19.07 -17.32 -6.58
N ALA A 68 -19.92 -18.27 -7.00
CA ALA A 68 -19.49 -19.63 -7.31
C ALA A 68 -18.60 -19.66 -8.56
N ASP A 69 -18.96 -18.89 -9.59
CA ASP A 69 -18.15 -18.72 -10.80
C ASP A 69 -16.77 -18.15 -10.50
N PHE A 70 -16.72 -17.10 -9.66
CA PHE A 70 -15.47 -16.55 -9.18
C PHE A 70 -14.63 -17.59 -8.43
N GLY A 71 -15.25 -18.38 -7.54
CA GLY A 71 -14.55 -19.42 -6.78
C GLY A 71 -13.95 -20.50 -7.67
N VAL A 72 -14.68 -20.96 -8.70
CA VAL A 72 -14.15 -21.92 -9.68
C VAL A 72 -12.99 -21.32 -10.46
N ALA A 73 -13.14 -20.09 -10.97
CA ALA A 73 -12.08 -19.40 -11.71
C ALA A 73 -10.84 -19.16 -10.83
N GLU A 74 -11.01 -18.81 -9.56
CA GLU A 74 -9.93 -18.63 -8.60
C GLU A 74 -9.14 -19.94 -8.41
N ILE A 75 -9.81 -21.08 -8.26
CA ILE A 75 -9.16 -22.40 -8.16
C ILE A 75 -8.35 -22.70 -9.41
N ILE A 76 -8.93 -22.47 -10.59
CA ILE A 76 -8.28 -22.73 -11.88
C ILE A 76 -7.01 -21.88 -12.03
N VAL A 77 -7.14 -20.57 -11.80
CA VAL A 77 -6.03 -19.61 -11.97
C VAL A 77 -4.93 -19.83 -10.92
N LYS A 78 -5.28 -19.96 -9.63
CA LYS A 78 -4.28 -20.18 -8.58
C LYS A 78 -3.65 -21.57 -8.65
N GLY A 79 -4.41 -22.57 -9.09
CA GLY A 79 -3.92 -23.92 -9.31
C GLY A 79 -3.04 -24.06 -10.55
N GLY A 80 -3.01 -23.05 -11.43
CA GLY A 80 -2.27 -23.11 -12.69
C GLY A 80 -2.73 -24.27 -13.57
N LEU A 81 -4.04 -24.57 -13.56
CA LEU A 81 -4.57 -25.72 -14.29
C LEU A 81 -4.49 -25.49 -15.79
N ASP A 82 -4.15 -26.54 -16.53
CA ASP A 82 -4.21 -26.52 -17.99
C ASP A 82 -5.67 -26.48 -18.51
N SER A 83 -5.83 -26.30 -19.82
CA SER A 83 -7.14 -26.18 -20.45
C SER A 83 -8.02 -27.42 -20.26
N ASP A 84 -7.44 -28.62 -20.29
CA ASP A 84 -8.18 -29.88 -20.18
C ASP A 84 -8.69 -30.10 -18.75
N LEU A 85 -7.86 -29.83 -17.74
CA LEU A 85 -8.24 -29.86 -16.33
C LEU A 85 -9.24 -28.76 -15.99
N SER A 86 -9.04 -27.56 -16.53
CA SER A 86 -9.97 -26.44 -16.38
C SER A 86 -11.35 -26.78 -16.91
N LYS A 87 -11.41 -27.38 -18.11
CA LYS A 87 -12.66 -27.83 -18.73
C LYS A 87 -13.37 -28.88 -17.87
N LYS A 88 -12.66 -29.92 -17.43
CA LYS A 88 -13.22 -30.97 -16.56
C LYS A 88 -13.76 -30.42 -15.24
N LEU A 89 -13.04 -29.46 -14.64
CA LEU A 89 -13.46 -28.81 -13.40
C LEU A 89 -14.73 -27.98 -13.60
N ILE A 90 -14.81 -27.20 -14.70
CA ILE A 90 -16.01 -26.43 -15.04
C ILE A 90 -17.20 -27.38 -15.28
N GLU A 91 -17.04 -28.41 -16.11
CA GLU A 91 -18.10 -29.39 -16.40
C GLU A 91 -18.59 -30.13 -15.13
N GLY A 92 -17.66 -30.55 -14.29
CA GLY A 92 -17.96 -31.19 -13.01
C GLY A 92 -18.68 -30.25 -12.04
N ALA A 93 -18.20 -29.01 -11.91
CA ALA A 93 -18.78 -28.04 -10.99
C ALA A 93 -20.17 -27.56 -11.43
N SER A 94 -20.42 -27.37 -12.73
CA SER A 94 -21.68 -26.86 -13.26
C SER A 94 -22.81 -27.89 -13.20
N ASP A 95 -22.55 -29.16 -13.54
CA ASP A 95 -23.59 -30.20 -13.53
C ASP A 95 -23.12 -31.53 -12.94
N GLY A 96 -21.89 -31.95 -13.25
CA GLY A 96 -21.44 -33.33 -13.03
C GLY A 96 -21.35 -33.79 -11.56
N TRP A 97 -21.21 -32.87 -10.61
CA TRP A 97 -20.98 -33.21 -9.19
C TRP A 97 -22.17 -32.93 -8.27
N ASN A 98 -23.18 -32.21 -8.76
CA ASN A 98 -24.13 -31.53 -7.87
C ASN A 98 -25.62 -31.79 -8.19
N GLU A 99 -25.98 -32.81 -8.99
CA GLU A 99 -27.38 -33.15 -9.35
C GLU A 99 -28.23 -31.92 -9.73
N GLY A 100 -27.66 -30.96 -10.47
CA GLY A 100 -28.34 -29.72 -10.88
C GLY A 100 -28.55 -28.66 -9.78
N ARG A 101 -27.91 -28.78 -8.61
CA ARG A 101 -27.95 -27.78 -7.52
C ARG A 101 -26.77 -26.80 -7.54
N SER A 102 -25.97 -26.83 -8.60
CA SER A 102 -24.82 -25.94 -8.70
C SER A 102 -25.27 -24.47 -8.85
N ARG A 103 -24.50 -23.58 -8.26
CA ARG A 103 -24.62 -22.13 -8.48
C ARG A 103 -23.60 -21.62 -9.52
N VAL A 104 -22.77 -22.51 -10.06
CA VAL A 104 -21.82 -22.21 -11.14
C VAL A 104 -22.60 -22.09 -12.44
N THR A 105 -22.40 -20.98 -13.13
CA THR A 105 -23.04 -20.64 -14.40
C THR A 105 -22.06 -20.53 -15.56
N ILE A 106 -20.74 -20.49 -15.30
CA ILE A 106 -19.72 -20.60 -16.35
C ILE A 106 -19.85 -21.97 -17.03
N GLN A 107 -19.94 -21.96 -18.35
CA GLN A 107 -20.13 -23.16 -19.16
C GLN A 107 -18.86 -23.60 -19.89
N SER A 108 -17.87 -22.71 -20.02
CA SER A 108 -16.65 -23.02 -20.75
C SER A 108 -15.43 -22.24 -20.27
N VAL A 109 -14.25 -22.77 -20.62
CA VAL A 109 -12.96 -22.09 -20.41
C VAL A 109 -12.93 -20.74 -21.13
N ASP A 110 -13.51 -20.64 -22.33
CA ASP A 110 -13.58 -19.38 -23.09
C ASP A 110 -14.47 -18.32 -22.43
N GLU A 111 -15.58 -18.73 -21.81
CA GLU A 111 -16.43 -17.83 -21.03
C GLU A 111 -15.71 -17.33 -19.77
N MET A 112 -15.03 -18.24 -19.06
CA MET A 112 -14.18 -17.87 -17.92
C MET A 112 -13.09 -16.87 -18.34
N GLN A 113 -12.39 -17.14 -19.45
CA GLN A 113 -11.30 -16.30 -19.93
C GLN A 113 -11.78 -14.90 -20.30
N ARG A 114 -12.93 -14.78 -20.99
CA ARG A 114 -13.57 -13.48 -21.27
C ARG A 114 -13.97 -12.74 -19.99
N THR A 115 -14.44 -13.46 -18.98
CA THR A 115 -14.82 -12.87 -17.69
C THR A 115 -13.57 -12.38 -16.93
N LEU A 116 -12.47 -13.14 -16.97
CA LEU A 116 -11.18 -12.71 -16.43
C LEU A 116 -10.63 -11.48 -17.17
N GLU A 117 -10.79 -11.40 -18.49
CA GLU A 117 -10.40 -10.22 -19.29
C GLU A 117 -11.22 -8.98 -18.94
N ALA A 118 -12.52 -9.14 -18.71
CA ALA A 118 -13.35 -8.08 -18.16
C ALA A 118 -12.88 -7.69 -16.74
N ALA A 119 -12.53 -8.66 -15.90
CA ALA A 119 -12.07 -8.41 -14.53
C ALA A 119 -10.74 -7.62 -14.51
N ARG A 120 -9.86 -7.87 -15.49
CA ARG A 120 -8.60 -7.11 -15.66
C ARG A 120 -8.81 -5.62 -15.95
N GLN A 121 -10.02 -5.16 -16.25
CA GLN A 121 -10.33 -3.73 -16.41
C GLN A 121 -10.36 -2.98 -15.07
N TYR A 122 -10.61 -3.67 -13.96
CA TYR A 122 -10.68 -3.05 -12.63
C TYR A 122 -9.30 -2.81 -12.00
N GLY A 123 -8.24 -3.40 -12.56
CA GLY A 123 -6.87 -3.21 -12.09
C GLY A 123 -5.99 -2.50 -13.10
N VAL A 124 -4.84 -1.99 -12.66
CA VAL A 124 -3.84 -1.41 -13.55
C VAL A 124 -3.27 -2.51 -14.46
N ARG A 125 -3.33 -2.26 -15.77
CA ARG A 125 -2.90 -3.20 -16.80
C ARG A 125 -1.39 -3.14 -17.00
N PHE A 126 -0.83 -4.27 -17.43
CA PHE A 126 0.51 -4.30 -17.99
C PHE A 126 0.55 -3.53 -19.31
N LYS A 127 1.66 -2.84 -19.53
CA LYS A 127 2.05 -2.11 -20.73
C LYS A 127 3.43 -2.61 -21.13
N SER A 128 3.71 -2.64 -22.43
CA SER A 128 5.06 -2.88 -22.94
C SER A 128 5.84 -1.57 -22.98
N ALA A 129 7.09 -1.60 -22.53
CA ALA A 129 8.05 -0.52 -22.72
C ALA A 129 9.37 -1.08 -23.27
N SER A 130 10.19 -0.18 -23.81
CA SER A 130 11.59 -0.47 -24.09
C SER A 130 12.52 0.59 -23.52
N VAL A 131 13.70 0.15 -23.11
CA VAL A 131 14.79 1.02 -22.69
C VAL A 131 16.03 0.63 -23.48
N SER A 132 16.72 1.63 -24.03
CA SER A 132 18.00 1.43 -24.70
C SER A 132 19.14 1.80 -23.77
N ALA A 133 20.18 0.96 -23.73
CA ALA A 133 21.43 1.26 -23.05
C ALA A 133 22.62 0.93 -23.96
N SER A 134 23.62 1.81 -23.98
CA SER A 134 24.87 1.52 -24.69
C SER A 134 25.83 0.74 -23.80
N TYR A 135 26.32 -0.39 -24.31
CA TYR A 135 27.36 -1.18 -23.66
C TYR A 135 28.42 -1.56 -24.68
N LYS A 136 29.69 -1.27 -24.37
CA LYS A 136 30.84 -1.46 -25.30
C LYS A 136 30.61 -0.88 -26.71
N GLY A 137 29.92 0.25 -26.80
CA GLY A 137 29.62 0.92 -28.06
C GLY A 137 28.50 0.29 -28.89
N VAL A 138 27.84 -0.76 -28.39
CA VAL A 138 26.65 -1.36 -28.98
C VAL A 138 25.43 -0.88 -28.21
N GLU A 139 24.40 -0.44 -28.92
CA GLU A 139 23.12 -0.09 -28.31
C GLU A 139 22.28 -1.37 -28.14
N HIS A 140 21.80 -1.61 -26.92
CA HIS A 140 20.95 -2.73 -26.59
C HIS A 140 19.57 -2.22 -26.21
N GLU A 141 18.55 -2.60 -26.99
CA GLU A 141 17.14 -2.36 -26.66
C GLU A 141 16.62 -3.51 -25.78
N ILE A 142 16.13 -3.19 -24.59
CA ILE A 142 15.51 -4.14 -23.66
C ILE A 142 14.02 -3.87 -23.62
N LYS A 143 13.22 -4.85 -24.03
CA LYS A 143 11.75 -4.80 -23.97
C LYS A 143 11.27 -5.49 -22.70
N PHE A 144 10.32 -4.88 -22.01
CA PHE A 144 9.76 -5.43 -20.78
C PHE A 144 8.30 -5.02 -20.60
N GLU A 145 7.58 -5.83 -19.82
CA GLU A 145 6.20 -5.57 -19.44
C GLU A 145 6.15 -4.97 -18.03
N TYR A 146 5.40 -3.88 -17.87
CA TYR A 146 5.27 -3.19 -16.59
C TYR A 146 3.86 -2.65 -16.35
N ARG A 147 3.48 -2.50 -15.08
CA ARG A 147 2.37 -1.66 -14.64
C ARG A 147 2.93 -0.29 -14.32
N ASP A 148 2.24 0.72 -14.82
CA ASP A 148 2.61 2.10 -14.58
C ASP A 148 2.47 2.44 -13.07
N PRO A 149 3.56 2.82 -12.39
CA PRO A 149 3.52 3.09 -10.94
C PRO A 149 2.62 4.29 -10.62
N TRP A 150 2.50 5.25 -11.54
CA TRP A 150 1.65 6.42 -11.37
C TRP A 150 0.18 6.07 -11.51
N ASP A 151 -0.19 5.31 -12.55
CA ASP A 151 -1.57 4.83 -12.71
C ASP A 151 -2.00 3.98 -11.50
N TRP A 152 -1.08 3.18 -10.94
CA TRP A 152 -1.35 2.40 -9.74
C TRP A 152 -1.48 3.25 -8.49
N ALA A 153 -0.60 4.23 -8.28
CA ALA A 153 -0.75 5.19 -7.19
C ALA A 153 -2.09 5.94 -7.28
N LEU A 154 -2.49 6.39 -8.47
CA LEU A 154 -3.80 7.00 -8.71
C LEU A 154 -4.96 6.03 -8.43
N ALA A 155 -4.83 4.75 -8.81
CA ALA A 155 -5.85 3.76 -8.49
C ALA A 155 -6.05 3.58 -6.97
N LEU A 156 -4.96 3.56 -6.20
CA LEU A 156 -5.03 3.53 -4.73
C LEU A 156 -5.70 4.79 -4.18
N LEU A 157 -5.32 5.97 -4.66
CA LEU A 157 -5.90 7.25 -4.22
C LEU A 157 -7.41 7.36 -4.48
N ASN A 158 -7.88 6.72 -5.56
CA ASN A 158 -9.30 6.68 -5.91
C ASN A 158 -10.05 5.55 -5.19
N ASP A 159 -9.36 4.69 -4.43
CA ASP A 159 -10.01 3.70 -3.58
C ASP A 159 -10.48 4.35 -2.28
N GLU A 160 -11.78 4.63 -2.22
CA GLU A 160 -12.44 5.24 -1.04
C GLU A 160 -12.24 4.42 0.25
N THR A 161 -11.96 3.11 0.14
CA THR A 161 -11.71 2.25 1.31
C THR A 161 -10.35 2.49 1.94
N LEU A 162 -9.40 2.99 1.16
CA LEU A 162 -8.03 3.22 1.59
C LEU A 162 -7.77 4.65 2.06
N GLY A 163 -8.55 5.62 1.56
CA GLY A 163 -8.41 7.04 1.92
C GLY A 163 -8.29 7.30 3.43
N PRO A 164 -9.20 6.79 4.28
CA PRO A 164 -9.12 6.96 5.73
C PRO A 164 -7.87 6.33 6.39
N LEU A 165 -7.20 5.42 5.69
CA LEU A 165 -6.02 4.71 6.18
C LEU A 165 -4.71 5.35 5.71
N PHE A 166 -4.76 6.36 4.84
CA PHE A 166 -3.56 7.01 4.34
C PHE A 166 -2.84 7.79 5.44
N ILE A 167 -1.52 7.65 5.41
CA ILE A 167 -0.60 8.43 6.21
C ILE A 167 -0.25 9.69 5.41
N TYR A 168 -1.03 10.75 5.61
CA TYR A 168 -0.89 11.99 4.85
C TYR A 168 0.33 12.83 5.24
N ASN A 169 0.75 12.76 6.51
CA ASN A 169 1.84 13.56 7.06
C ASN A 169 2.85 12.65 7.79
N SER A 170 4.08 13.13 7.82
CA SER A 170 5.12 12.62 8.70
C SER A 170 4.84 12.96 10.17
N ALA A 171 5.47 12.22 11.07
CA ALA A 171 5.41 12.49 12.50
C ALA A 171 6.72 12.08 13.17
N LYS A 172 7.04 12.68 14.32
CA LYS A 172 8.13 12.22 15.17
C LYS A 172 7.55 11.35 16.30
N LYS A 173 7.93 10.08 16.33
CA LYS A 173 7.59 9.12 17.38
C LYS A 173 8.73 9.01 18.39
N PHE A 174 8.39 9.02 19.67
CA PHE A 174 9.32 8.88 20.78
C PHE A 174 8.80 7.84 21.76
N TYR A 175 9.70 7.00 22.28
CA TYR A 175 9.45 6.21 23.48
C TYR A 175 9.73 7.08 24.69
N CYS A 176 8.78 7.17 25.61
CA CYS A 176 8.89 7.96 26.82
C CYS A 176 8.66 7.07 28.04
N GLU A 177 9.43 7.29 29.10
CA GLU A 177 9.24 6.62 30.39
C GLU A 177 9.30 7.66 31.52
N GLY A 178 8.42 7.50 32.51
CA GLY A 178 8.35 8.38 33.65
C GLY A 178 7.13 8.12 34.52
N SER A 179 7.13 8.71 35.72
CA SER A 179 6.01 8.62 36.66
C SER A 179 5.16 9.89 36.64
N THR A 180 5.78 11.02 36.97
CA THR A 180 5.16 12.36 37.04
C THR A 180 5.85 13.35 36.09
N VAL A 181 7.12 13.08 35.76
CA VAL A 181 7.93 13.81 34.78
C VAL A 181 8.52 12.79 33.81
N VAL A 182 8.76 13.19 32.56
CA VAL A 182 9.48 12.36 31.58
C VAL A 182 10.93 12.22 32.05
N GLU A 183 11.33 11.01 32.42
CA GLU A 183 12.68 10.68 32.88
C GLU A 183 13.57 10.23 31.73
N HIS A 184 12.97 9.59 30.73
CA HIS A 184 13.64 9.11 29.53
C HIS A 184 12.77 9.40 28.29
N GLU A 185 13.42 9.91 27.24
CA GLU A 185 12.80 10.11 25.92
C GLU A 185 13.80 9.67 24.84
N GLU A 186 13.41 8.70 24.01
CA GLU A 186 14.22 8.20 22.89
C GLU A 186 13.44 8.26 21.58
N ARG A 187 14.11 8.68 20.51
CA ARG A 187 13.52 8.74 19.17
C ARG A 187 13.32 7.33 18.60
N VAL A 188 12.10 7.04 18.14
CA VAL A 188 11.76 5.77 17.49
C VAL A 188 11.47 5.99 16.01
N ILE A 189 12.10 5.17 15.17
CA ILE A 189 11.85 5.12 13.72
C ILE A 189 11.41 3.69 13.39
N ASP A 190 10.10 3.49 13.33
CA ASP A 190 9.48 2.18 13.08
C ASP A 190 8.72 2.11 11.76
N GLU A 191 8.19 3.25 11.31
CA GLU A 191 7.51 3.41 10.03
C GLU A 191 8.19 4.50 9.19
N PRO A 192 8.14 4.44 7.85
CA PRO A 192 8.80 5.44 7.01
C PRO A 192 8.32 6.88 7.23
N ASN A 193 7.05 7.09 7.60
CA ASN A 193 6.53 8.42 7.95
C ASN A 193 7.09 8.95 9.27
N THR A 194 7.73 8.09 10.07
CA THR A 194 8.43 8.48 11.28
C THR A 194 9.90 8.78 11.06
N ALA A 195 10.43 8.62 9.85
CA ALA A 195 11.81 8.95 9.53
C ALA A 195 11.98 10.42 9.15
N GLU A 196 13.21 10.94 9.32
CA GLU A 196 13.52 12.35 9.04
C GLU A 196 13.36 12.71 7.55
N THR A 197 13.64 11.76 6.65
CA THR A 197 13.55 11.98 5.20
C THR A 197 12.15 12.38 4.74
N TRP A 198 11.10 11.77 5.30
CA TRP A 198 9.73 12.15 4.95
C TRP A 198 9.42 13.57 5.44
N ALA A 199 9.77 13.88 6.69
CA ALA A 199 9.58 15.22 7.26
C ALA A 199 10.32 16.30 6.46
N LYS A 200 11.55 16.01 6.00
CA LYS A 200 12.31 16.87 5.11
C LYS A 200 11.53 17.18 3.83
N TYR A 201 11.10 16.15 3.10
CA TYR A 201 10.36 16.37 1.85
C TYR A 201 9.00 17.04 2.08
N GLU A 202 8.34 16.79 3.20
CA GLU A 202 7.08 17.45 3.55
C GLU A 202 7.27 18.94 3.84
N SER A 203 8.41 19.33 4.42
CA SER A 203 8.80 20.73 4.62
C SER A 203 9.14 21.45 3.32
N GLU A 204 9.59 20.73 2.29
CA GLU A 204 9.90 21.27 0.96
C GLU A 204 8.66 21.46 0.08
N LEU A 205 7.51 20.90 0.48
CA LEU A 205 6.25 21.09 -0.25
C LEU A 205 5.80 22.56 -0.18
N PRO A 206 5.14 23.07 -1.24
CA PRO A 206 4.58 24.41 -1.22
C PRO A 206 3.69 24.61 0.00
N PRO A 207 3.81 25.75 0.71
CA PRO A 207 3.00 26.01 1.88
C PRO A 207 1.52 26.02 1.50
N THR A 208 0.72 25.30 2.28
CA THR A 208 -0.75 25.41 2.20
C THR A 208 -1.11 26.79 2.76
N ASP A 209 -1.38 27.77 1.89
CA ASP A 209 -1.66 29.14 2.30
C ASP A 209 -2.86 29.17 3.27
N ARG A 210 -2.61 29.56 4.52
CA ARG A 210 -3.63 29.74 5.58
C ARG A 210 -4.12 31.19 5.67
N ARG A 211 -3.69 32.10 4.80
CA ARG A 211 -4.09 33.51 4.84
C ARG A 211 -4.91 33.92 3.62
N ASN A 212 -5.97 34.69 3.89
CA ASN A 212 -6.72 35.51 2.92
C ASN A 212 -7.80 34.84 2.05
N GLY A 213 -8.45 33.77 2.54
CA GLY A 213 -9.86 33.47 2.26
C GLY A 213 -10.31 33.28 0.80
N ARG A 214 -9.40 33.22 -0.19
CA ARG A 214 -9.73 33.14 -1.62
C ARG A 214 -8.66 32.41 -2.42
N LYS A 215 -8.52 31.10 -2.22
CA LYS A 215 -8.01 30.13 -3.22
C LYS A 215 -8.24 28.68 -2.74
N PRO A 216 -8.46 27.71 -3.64
CA PRO A 216 -8.65 26.32 -3.26
C PRO A 216 -7.39 25.78 -2.58
N ARG A 217 -7.58 25.06 -1.47
CA ARG A 217 -6.53 24.36 -0.73
C ARG A 217 -5.89 23.32 -1.65
N LEU A 218 -4.64 23.52 -2.08
CA LEU A 218 -3.88 22.40 -2.66
C LEU A 218 -3.34 21.58 -1.49
N PHE A 219 -4.05 20.51 -1.13
CA PHE A 219 -3.53 19.51 -0.23
C PHE A 219 -2.41 18.77 -0.95
N HIS A 220 -1.17 19.11 -0.61
CA HIS A 220 -0.02 18.32 -1.03
C HIS A 220 0.13 17.14 -0.07
N CYS A 221 0.30 15.95 -0.61
CA CYS A 221 0.67 14.76 0.15
C CYS A 221 1.83 14.07 -0.55
N LEU A 222 2.64 13.36 0.22
CA LEU A 222 3.72 12.53 -0.30
C LEU A 222 3.17 11.13 -0.54
N LEU A 223 3.53 10.55 -1.68
CA LEU A 223 3.17 9.18 -2.06
C LEU A 223 4.44 8.33 -2.20
N PRO A 224 5.18 8.10 -1.10
CA PRO A 224 6.36 7.26 -1.16
C PRO A 224 5.97 5.84 -1.58
N LEU A 225 6.72 5.30 -2.54
CA LEU A 225 6.61 3.93 -2.99
C LEU A 225 7.88 3.20 -2.60
N HIS A 226 7.74 2.03 -1.99
CA HIS A 226 8.86 1.11 -1.82
C HIS A 226 8.94 0.25 -3.08
N PHE A 227 10.07 0.36 -3.76
CA PHE A 227 10.42 -0.44 -4.91
C PHE A 227 11.36 -1.57 -4.49
N TRP A 228 10.95 -2.81 -4.76
CA TRP A 228 11.78 -3.99 -4.57
C TRP A 228 12.00 -4.65 -5.93
N LEU A 229 13.25 -5.02 -6.23
CA LEU A 229 13.65 -5.68 -7.46
C LEU A 229 14.70 -6.72 -7.07
N ASP A 230 14.49 -7.97 -7.45
CA ASP A 230 15.44 -9.06 -7.18
C ASP A 230 15.41 -10.08 -8.32
N GLU A 231 16.45 -10.89 -8.43
CA GLU A 231 16.54 -11.98 -9.40
C GLU A 231 15.69 -13.18 -8.95
N GLY A 232 14.86 -13.69 -9.86
CA GLY A 232 14.01 -14.84 -9.57
C GLY A 232 13.75 -15.73 -10.79
N LEU A 233 13.60 -17.03 -10.54
CA LEU A 233 13.10 -17.95 -11.55
C LEU A 233 11.60 -17.69 -11.76
N VAL A 234 11.23 -17.23 -12.95
CA VAL A 234 9.82 -17.10 -13.36
C VAL A 234 9.31 -18.42 -13.93
N THR A 235 10.20 -19.22 -14.50
CA THR A 235 9.95 -20.63 -14.85
C THR A 235 11.17 -21.48 -14.49
N LYS A 236 11.08 -22.81 -14.65
CA LYS A 236 12.21 -23.74 -14.42
C LYS A 236 13.50 -23.35 -15.17
N HIS A 237 13.40 -22.62 -16.28
CA HIS A 237 14.55 -22.30 -17.15
C HIS A 237 14.66 -20.81 -17.49
N VAL A 238 13.78 -19.97 -16.94
CA VAL A 238 13.75 -18.54 -17.27
C VAL A 238 13.89 -17.74 -15.99
N THR A 239 15.01 -17.03 -15.88
CA THR A 239 15.26 -16.03 -14.86
C THR A 239 14.80 -14.68 -15.36
N MET A 240 14.09 -13.93 -14.53
CA MET A 240 13.80 -12.51 -14.73
C MET A 240 13.94 -11.80 -13.38
N HIS A 241 13.96 -10.48 -13.40
CA HIS A 241 13.92 -9.67 -12.19
C HIS A 241 12.50 -9.14 -11.99
N PRO A 242 11.62 -9.83 -11.22
CA PRO A 242 10.36 -9.25 -10.82
C PRO A 242 10.62 -8.01 -9.98
N PHE A 243 9.88 -6.94 -10.27
CA PHE A 243 9.80 -5.80 -9.36
C PHE A 243 8.42 -5.63 -8.78
N VAL A 244 8.39 -5.22 -7.52
CA VAL A 244 7.18 -5.05 -6.70
C VAL A 244 7.16 -3.64 -6.16
N PHE A 245 6.00 -2.99 -6.24
CA PHE A 245 5.76 -1.72 -5.57
C PHE A 245 4.93 -1.95 -4.31
N ARG A 246 5.22 -1.21 -3.24
CA ARG A 246 4.36 -1.12 -2.04
C ARG A 246 4.05 0.34 -1.71
N PRO A 247 2.79 0.67 -1.37
CA PRO A 247 2.41 2.03 -1.01
C PRO A 247 2.84 2.33 0.42
N VAL A 248 3.92 3.10 0.59
CA VAL A 248 4.49 3.38 1.91
C VAL A 248 3.65 4.40 2.69
N PHE A 249 2.78 5.13 1.99
CA PHE A 249 1.72 5.96 2.58
C PHE A 249 0.55 5.16 3.17
N LEU A 250 0.64 3.83 3.20
CA LEU A 250 -0.28 2.98 3.96
C LEU A 250 0.44 2.31 5.15
N PRO A 251 -0.27 2.06 6.26
CA PRO A 251 0.26 1.34 7.42
C PRO A 251 0.82 -0.03 7.03
N SER A 252 1.87 -0.49 7.72
CA SER A 252 2.52 -1.79 7.47
C SER A 252 1.55 -2.95 7.35
N HIS A 253 0.57 -3.04 8.26
CA HIS A 253 -0.42 -4.13 8.28
C HIS A 253 -1.37 -4.13 7.06
N ILE A 254 -1.53 -2.99 6.37
CA ILE A 254 -2.30 -2.90 5.11
C ILE A 254 -1.37 -3.14 3.91
N ARG A 255 -0.24 -2.42 3.83
CA ARG A 255 0.67 -2.53 2.66
C ARG A 255 1.36 -3.88 2.52
N ASN A 256 1.45 -4.65 3.60
CA ASN A 256 1.98 -6.01 3.60
C ASN A 256 0.89 -7.09 3.48
N ALA A 257 -0.39 -6.72 3.47
CA ALA A 257 -1.49 -7.65 3.27
C ALA A 257 -1.73 -7.93 1.77
N SER A 258 -2.63 -8.88 1.48
CA SER A 258 -3.00 -9.29 0.11
C SER A 258 -4.23 -8.55 -0.44
N GLY A 259 -4.69 -7.49 0.22
CA GLY A 259 -5.87 -6.69 -0.18
C GLY A 259 -5.52 -5.51 -1.09
N ASN A 260 -6.50 -4.64 -1.33
CA ASN A 260 -6.37 -3.49 -2.25
C ASN A 260 -5.19 -2.55 -1.95
N GLY A 261 -4.87 -2.36 -0.67
CA GLY A 261 -3.75 -1.53 -0.24
C GLY A 261 -2.39 -2.23 -0.21
N GLY A 262 -2.33 -3.50 -0.60
CA GLY A 262 -1.12 -4.32 -0.59
C GLY A 262 -0.12 -3.98 -1.70
N GLY A 263 0.99 -4.71 -1.72
CA GLY A 263 1.97 -4.59 -2.80
C GLY A 263 1.47 -5.14 -4.14
N ILE A 264 1.93 -4.54 -5.24
CA ILE A 264 1.61 -4.99 -6.59
C ILE A 264 2.88 -5.46 -7.32
N LEU A 265 2.77 -6.55 -8.08
CA LEU A 265 3.77 -6.89 -9.08
C LEU A 265 3.78 -5.78 -10.15
N GLY A 266 4.87 -5.05 -10.18
CA GLY A 266 5.13 -3.97 -11.13
C GLY A 266 5.53 -4.50 -12.51
N GLY A 267 6.19 -5.66 -12.60
CA GLY A 267 6.62 -6.21 -13.89
C GLY A 267 7.76 -7.19 -13.76
N TYR A 268 8.25 -7.63 -14.91
CA TYR A 268 9.41 -8.50 -15.03
C TYR A 268 10.42 -7.84 -15.95
N MET A 269 11.60 -7.55 -15.41
CA MET A 269 12.71 -7.07 -16.20
C MET A 269 13.54 -8.28 -16.66
N PRO A 270 13.80 -8.45 -17.98
CA PRO A 270 14.65 -9.53 -18.43
C PRO A 270 16.09 -9.32 -17.95
N PRO A 271 16.85 -10.40 -17.71
CA PRO A 271 18.26 -10.30 -17.41
C PRO A 271 18.98 -9.72 -18.63
N VAL A 272 19.90 -8.78 -18.40
CA VAL A 272 20.73 -8.23 -19.46
C VAL A 272 21.83 -9.25 -19.76
N MET A 273 21.57 -10.16 -20.69
CA MET A 273 22.59 -11.08 -21.20
C MET A 273 23.46 -10.35 -22.21
N ILE A 274 24.60 -9.85 -21.72
CA ILE A 274 25.64 -9.27 -22.54
C ILE A 274 26.51 -10.42 -23.05
N PHE A 275 26.44 -10.72 -24.36
CA PHE A 275 27.38 -11.60 -25.06
C PHE A 275 28.56 -10.82 -25.62
#